data_AF-A0A9P8IJZ3-F1
#
_entry.id   AF-A0A9P8IJZ3-F1
#
_cell.length_a   1.000
_cell.length_b   1.000
_cell.length_c   1.000
_cell.angle_alpha   90.00
_cell.angle_beta   90.00
_cell.angle_gamma   90.00
#
_symmetry.space_group_name_H-M   'P 1'
#
loop_
_entity.id
_entity.type
_entity.pdbx_description
1 polymer ?
#
loop_
_entity_poly.entity_id
_entity_poly.type
_entity_poly.pdbx_seq_one_letter_code
_entity_poly.pdbx_strand_id
1 'polypeptide(L)'
;MAKPSLRPSCLEDFEQAVARQRDLVRHIYLNVDLTEYECSSCENVYDINIPRENNRLMDNAVSKLLMILSTWNTTLPLTLELNASSASDSKHWFKNFRFNDEHDAPYAQDPVIPMEATHSDWHDPKHGWENGVQTKLPPSTANERLFGPIDMQYFPNSNWRRIPEASAVTRFMIHRQFRHYFELWELEYILSRFSRLTDFIYEPWPFEYTSIYLDPWERALISTGMPETLKRLIIFQDSKQYLTERALQDRNYVSISPEYMSEFDFVDITKSTAQTSLTLDELSVSFYVDAMNFFEACEEEWTWDHLKSLSLASSLLFRSIKGQDQRIDSLLITAAKFLLRMPNLTTMVLWNGGTGEACGFIYTRTKHYAHITWRGT
;
A
#
# COMPACT_ATOMS: atom_id res chain seq x y z
N MET A 1 -17.09 9.23 17.59
CA MET A 1 -15.85 8.48 17.85
C MET A 1 -14.72 9.40 17.41
N ALA A 2 -13.72 9.65 18.25
CA ALA A 2 -12.63 10.56 17.88
C ALA A 2 -11.62 9.81 16.99
N LYS A 3 -11.22 10.43 15.86
CA LYS A 3 -10.03 10.09 15.06
C LYS A 3 -9.00 11.19 15.33
N PRO A 4 -8.16 11.11 16.38
CA PRO A 4 -7.11 12.11 16.59
C PRO A 4 -6.17 12.07 15.38
N SER A 5 -6.06 13.22 14.71
CA SER A 5 -5.04 13.46 13.69
C SER A 5 -3.82 14.03 14.41
N LEU A 6 -2.79 13.21 14.52
CA LEU A 6 -1.57 13.51 15.25
C LEU A 6 -0.47 13.95 14.28
N ARG A 7 0.20 15.04 14.64
CA ARG A 7 1.53 15.40 14.14
C ARG A 7 2.58 14.97 15.16
N PRO A 8 3.86 14.78 14.77
CA PRO A 8 4.93 14.43 15.71
C PRO A 8 5.01 15.37 16.91
N SER A 9 4.74 16.67 16.71
CA SER A 9 4.71 17.70 17.75
C SER A 9 3.62 17.48 18.80
N CYS A 10 2.53 16.79 18.46
CA CYS A 10 1.41 16.53 19.36
C CYS A 10 1.61 15.27 20.22
N LEU A 11 2.67 14.48 20.01
CA LEU A 11 2.82 13.17 20.67
C LEU A 11 3.01 13.27 22.19
N GLU A 12 3.64 14.34 22.69
CA GLU A 12 3.81 14.56 24.14
C GLU A 12 2.48 14.90 24.82
N ASP A 13 1.75 15.85 24.23
CA ASP A 13 0.42 16.21 24.70
C ASP A 13 -0.55 15.03 24.59
N PHE A 14 -0.43 14.23 23.53
CA PHE A 14 -1.22 13.01 23.33
C PHE A 14 -0.98 11.99 24.45
N GLU A 15 0.27 11.74 24.83
CA GLU A 15 0.62 10.84 25.93
C GLU A 15 -0.05 11.26 27.25
N GLN A 16 -0.01 12.57 27.55
CA GLN A 16 -0.58 13.13 28.77
C GLN A 16 -2.12 13.16 28.73
N ALA A 17 -2.71 13.62 27.64
CA ALA A 17 -4.15 13.83 27.49
C ALA A 17 -4.92 12.51 27.49
N VAL A 18 -4.37 11.49 26.83
CA VAL A 18 -5.10 10.24 26.60
C VAL A 18 -4.96 9.26 27.77
N ALA A 19 -4.12 9.54 28.77
CA ALA A 19 -3.94 8.70 29.97
C ALA A 19 -5.28 8.26 30.64
N ARG A 20 -6.30 9.12 30.63
CA ARG A 20 -7.64 8.83 31.20
C ARG A 20 -8.72 8.49 30.16
N GLN A 21 -8.44 8.69 28.87
CA GLN A 21 -9.42 8.60 27.78
C GLN A 21 -9.06 7.54 26.73
N ARG A 22 -8.08 6.67 27.01
CA ARG A 22 -7.58 5.62 26.09
C ARG A 22 -8.71 4.82 25.44
N ASP A 23 -9.71 4.42 26.24
CA ASP A 23 -10.83 3.59 25.78
C ASP A 23 -11.82 4.31 24.82
N LEU A 24 -11.76 5.64 24.74
CA LEU A 24 -12.55 6.45 23.82
C LEU A 24 -11.89 6.63 22.45
N VAL A 25 -10.57 6.43 22.37
CA VAL A 25 -9.79 6.53 21.13
C VAL A 25 -9.84 5.19 20.40
N ARG A 26 -10.26 5.24 19.13
CA ARG A 26 -10.55 4.02 18.35
C ARG A 26 -9.85 4.00 17.00
N HIS A 27 -9.38 5.17 16.58
CA HIS A 27 -8.59 5.34 15.39
C HIS A 27 -7.57 6.45 15.66
N ILE A 28 -6.29 6.16 15.52
CA ILE A 28 -5.20 7.14 15.54
C ILE A 28 -4.66 7.27 14.12
N TYR A 29 -4.62 8.51 13.63
CA TYR A 29 -3.97 8.84 12.37
C TYR A 29 -2.70 9.64 12.68
N LEU A 30 -1.53 9.11 12.37
CA LEU A 30 -0.27 9.82 12.49
C LEU A 30 0.18 10.27 11.10
N ASN A 31 0.24 11.58 10.87
CA ASN A 31 0.91 12.14 9.69
C ASN A 31 2.24 12.75 10.10
N VAL A 32 3.34 12.15 9.66
CA VAL A 32 4.69 12.67 9.93
C VAL A 32 5.00 13.81 8.97
N ASP A 33 5.28 14.99 9.53
CA ASP A 33 5.75 16.14 8.77
C ASP A 33 7.18 15.87 8.30
N LEU A 34 7.34 15.62 7.00
CA LEU A 34 8.64 15.42 6.37
C LEU A 34 9.31 16.77 6.08
N THR A 35 10.62 16.72 5.86
CA THR A 35 11.46 17.90 5.63
C THR A 35 10.95 18.70 4.43
N GLU A 36 10.72 20.00 4.62
CA GLU A 36 10.48 20.91 3.50
C GLU A 36 11.76 21.09 2.70
N TYR A 37 11.60 21.14 1.38
CA TYR A 37 12.70 21.36 0.45
C TYR A 37 12.37 22.45 -0.56
N GLU A 38 13.41 23.08 -1.08
CA GLU A 38 13.30 24.16 -2.06
C GLU A 38 13.66 23.67 -3.47
N CYS A 39 13.47 24.54 -4.47
CA CYS A 39 13.76 24.22 -5.86
C CYS A 39 15.24 23.87 -6.12
N SER A 40 16.17 24.33 -5.29
CA SER A 40 17.59 23.97 -5.36
C SER A 40 17.82 22.47 -5.17
N SER A 41 17.04 21.83 -4.30
CA SER A 41 17.08 20.37 -4.10
C SER A 41 16.50 19.60 -5.28
N CYS A 42 15.62 20.20 -6.10
CA CYS A 42 15.12 19.57 -7.34
C CYS A 42 16.23 19.34 -8.37
N GLU A 43 17.23 20.22 -8.40
CA GLU A 43 18.38 20.15 -9.32
C GLU A 43 19.52 19.28 -8.78
N ASN A 44 19.56 19.07 -7.46
CA ASN A 44 20.59 18.29 -6.80
C ASN A 44 20.20 16.80 -6.66
N VAL A 45 20.66 15.99 -7.62
CA VAL A 45 20.46 14.54 -7.65
C VAL A 45 21.08 13.82 -6.43
N TYR A 46 22.06 14.43 -5.76
CA TYR A 46 22.82 13.82 -4.66
C TYR A 46 22.45 14.39 -3.29
N ASP A 47 21.29 15.04 -3.15
CA ASP A 47 20.84 15.55 -1.85
C ASP A 47 20.37 14.42 -0.94
N ILE A 48 21.34 13.74 -0.33
CA ILE A 48 21.11 12.65 0.63
C ILE A 48 20.61 13.16 1.99
N ASN A 49 20.61 14.47 2.22
CA ASN A 49 20.22 15.02 3.53
C ASN A 49 18.71 14.93 3.74
N ILE A 50 17.91 15.18 2.70
CA ILE A 50 16.44 15.13 2.80
C ILE A 50 15.96 13.70 3.12
N PRO A 51 16.34 12.65 2.36
CA PRO A 51 15.96 11.28 2.71
C PRO A 51 16.43 10.89 4.12
N ARG A 52 17.68 11.22 4.48
CA ARG A 52 18.22 10.92 5.81
C ARG A 52 17.42 11.59 6.93
N GLU A 53 17.04 12.85 6.76
CA GLU A 53 16.26 13.57 7.76
C GLU A 53 14.82 13.06 7.83
N ASN A 54 14.19 12.76 6.68
CA ASN A 54 12.86 12.16 6.62
C ASN A 54 12.81 10.81 7.34
N ASN A 55 13.81 9.96 7.09
CA ASN A 55 13.99 8.68 7.76
C ASN A 55 14.10 8.85 9.29
N ARG A 56 14.88 9.85 9.74
CA ARG A 56 15.03 10.19 11.17
C ARG A 56 13.70 10.69 11.77
N LEU A 57 12.95 11.50 11.05
CA LEU A 57 11.66 12.03 11.50
C LEU A 57 10.63 10.90 11.64
N MET A 58 10.57 9.99 10.67
CA MET A 58 9.70 8.82 10.73
C MET A 58 10.08 7.90 11.88
N ASP A 59 11.37 7.57 12.01
CA ASP A 59 11.91 6.74 13.08
C ASP A 59 11.47 7.25 14.47
N ASN A 60 11.70 8.54 14.73
CA ASN A 60 11.35 9.16 16.01
C ASN A 60 9.84 9.18 16.26
N ALA A 61 9.04 9.56 15.26
CA ALA A 61 7.60 9.70 15.40
C ALA A 61 6.92 8.34 15.63
N VAL A 62 7.25 7.34 14.79
CA VAL A 62 6.67 6.00 14.90
C VAL A 62 7.16 5.32 16.19
N SER A 63 8.45 5.39 16.51
CA SER A 63 8.98 4.83 17.76
C SER A 63 8.29 5.41 18.99
N LYS A 64 8.14 6.74 19.05
CA LYS A 64 7.48 7.43 20.17
C LYS A 64 6.01 7.04 20.27
N LEU A 65 5.29 6.99 19.16
CA LEU A 65 3.89 6.55 19.16
C LEU A 65 3.75 5.11 19.63
N LEU A 66 4.57 4.18 19.12
CA LEU A 66 4.54 2.79 19.57
C LEU A 66 4.89 2.65 21.05
N MET A 67 5.84 3.43 21.58
CA MET A 67 6.10 3.49 23.02
C MET A 67 4.87 3.93 23.81
N ILE A 68 4.16 4.98 23.37
CA ILE A 68 2.92 5.42 24.02
C ILE A 68 1.88 4.30 24.00
N LEU A 69 1.64 3.69 22.83
CA LEU A 69 0.65 2.63 22.62
C LEU A 69 1.00 1.34 23.38
N SER A 70 2.28 1.07 23.62
CA SER A 70 2.71 -0.07 24.44
C SER A 70 2.22 0.00 25.89
N THR A 71 1.92 1.23 26.38
CA THR A 71 1.36 1.41 27.72
C THR A 71 -0.17 1.21 27.76
N TRP A 72 -0.82 1.02 26.62
CA TRP A 72 -2.27 0.89 26.54
C TRP A 72 -2.69 -0.56 26.71
N ASN A 73 -3.30 -0.87 27.86
CA ASN A 73 -3.86 -2.19 28.15
C ASN A 73 -5.38 -2.22 27.90
N THR A 74 -5.81 -1.76 26.71
CA THR A 74 -7.24 -1.74 26.36
C THR A 74 -7.63 -3.03 25.64
N THR A 75 -8.79 -3.58 25.98
CA THR A 75 -9.36 -4.74 25.28
C THR A 75 -10.07 -4.33 23.99
N LEU A 76 -10.32 -3.04 23.83
CA LEU A 76 -11.11 -2.48 22.76
C LEU A 76 -10.30 -2.36 21.45
N PRO A 77 -10.93 -2.57 20.27
CA PRO A 77 -10.23 -2.43 19.00
C PRO A 77 -9.70 -1.00 18.77
N LEU A 78 -8.46 -0.91 18.32
CA LEU A 78 -7.80 0.33 17.92
C LEU A 78 -7.24 0.19 16.50
N THR A 79 -7.55 1.16 15.66
CA THR A 79 -6.92 1.36 14.37
C THR A 79 -5.74 2.32 14.50
N LEU A 80 -4.58 1.93 13.96
CA LEU A 80 -3.44 2.80 13.73
C LEU A 80 -3.27 2.99 12.22
N GLU A 81 -3.32 4.24 11.78
CA GLU A 81 -3.08 4.64 10.39
C GLU A 81 -1.83 5.52 10.33
N LEU A 82 -0.91 5.21 9.42
CA LEU A 82 0.32 5.99 9.20
C LEU A 82 0.26 6.72 7.86
N ASN A 83 0.69 7.98 7.90
CA ASN A 83 0.96 8.80 6.73
C ASN A 83 2.26 9.61 6.94
N ALA A 84 2.83 10.13 5.86
CA ALA A 84 3.95 11.05 5.89
C ALA A 84 3.86 11.96 4.66
N SER A 85 4.15 13.24 4.86
CA SER A 85 4.06 14.24 3.78
C SER A 85 4.98 15.42 4.07
N SER A 86 5.61 15.96 3.04
CA SER A 86 6.26 17.27 3.08
C SER A 86 5.32 18.33 2.53
N ALA A 87 5.32 19.51 3.13
CA ALA A 87 4.61 20.65 2.54
C ALA A 87 5.16 21.03 1.15
N SER A 88 6.38 20.58 0.80
CA SER A 88 6.99 20.79 -0.51
C SER A 88 6.52 19.81 -1.59
N ASP A 89 5.92 18.66 -1.26
CA ASP A 89 5.58 17.63 -2.25
C ASP A 89 4.64 18.16 -3.34
N SER A 90 3.65 18.97 -2.95
CA SER A 90 2.71 19.62 -3.87
C SER A 90 3.20 20.95 -4.46
N LYS A 91 4.39 21.44 -4.08
CA LYS A 91 4.92 22.73 -4.57
C LYS A 91 5.65 22.62 -5.91
N HIS A 92 6.09 21.42 -6.28
CA HIS A 92 7.00 21.19 -7.42
C HIS A 92 6.35 20.35 -8.54
N TRP A 93 6.83 19.11 -8.74
CA TRP A 93 6.42 18.23 -9.83
C TRP A 93 5.02 17.62 -9.65
N PHE A 94 4.55 17.49 -8.41
CA PHE A 94 3.34 16.72 -8.06
C PHE A 94 2.20 17.61 -7.55
N LYS A 95 1.96 18.77 -8.17
CA LYS A 95 0.91 19.72 -7.75
C LYS A 95 -0.51 19.11 -7.76
N ASN A 96 -0.74 18.13 -8.63
CA ASN A 96 -1.98 17.36 -8.75
C ASN A 96 -2.14 16.24 -7.70
N PHE A 97 -1.12 15.95 -6.89
CA PHE A 97 -1.22 14.96 -5.82
C PHE A 97 -1.87 15.57 -4.58
N ARG A 98 -2.60 14.73 -3.85
CA ARG A 98 -3.22 15.06 -2.56
C ARG A 98 -2.56 14.24 -1.47
N PHE A 99 -2.27 14.85 -0.32
CA PHE A 99 -1.45 14.27 0.74
C PHE A 99 -2.16 14.17 2.09
N ASN A 100 -3.42 14.63 2.16
CA ASN A 100 -4.23 14.67 3.38
C ASN A 100 -5.44 13.72 3.32
N ASP A 101 -5.97 13.40 4.50
CA ASP A 101 -7.08 12.49 4.79
C ASP A 101 -8.48 13.11 4.56
N GLU A 102 -8.57 14.38 4.16
CA GLU A 102 -9.86 15.09 4.03
C GLU A 102 -10.79 14.55 2.93
N HIS A 103 -10.38 13.53 2.17
CA HIS A 103 -11.17 12.89 1.13
C HIS A 103 -11.84 11.57 1.53
N ASP A 104 -11.49 10.94 2.64
CA ASP A 104 -12.19 9.73 3.11
C ASP A 104 -13.44 10.04 3.95
N ALA A 105 -13.86 11.32 4.00
CA ALA A 105 -15.16 11.70 4.52
C ALA A 105 -16.26 11.18 3.56
N PRO A 106 -17.20 10.32 4.02
CA PRO A 106 -18.23 9.69 3.18
C PRO A 106 -19.25 10.66 2.56
N TYR A 107 -19.06 11.97 2.76
CA TYR A 107 -19.89 13.07 2.24
C TYR A 107 -19.10 14.13 1.48
N ALA A 108 -17.81 13.92 1.21
CA ALA A 108 -17.07 14.76 0.27
C ALA A 108 -17.57 14.48 -1.15
N GLN A 109 -18.74 15.03 -1.50
CA GLN A 109 -19.08 15.33 -2.87
C GLN A 109 -18.12 16.42 -3.34
N ASP A 110 -16.97 16.01 -3.83
CA ASP A 110 -16.42 16.71 -4.97
C ASP A 110 -16.05 15.67 -6.02
N PRO A 111 -16.32 15.98 -7.31
CA PRO A 111 -16.04 15.06 -8.39
C PRO A 111 -14.55 14.76 -8.35
N VAL A 112 -14.16 13.56 -8.79
CA VAL A 112 -12.86 13.31 -9.40
C VAL A 112 -12.42 14.62 -10.03
N ILE A 113 -11.46 15.35 -9.44
CA ILE A 113 -11.01 16.62 -9.99
C ILE A 113 -10.65 16.24 -11.42
N PRO A 114 -11.44 16.68 -12.42
CA PRO A 114 -11.13 16.29 -13.77
C PRO A 114 -9.70 16.74 -13.97
N MET A 115 -8.92 15.99 -14.74
CA MET A 115 -7.64 16.48 -15.25
C MET A 115 -7.77 17.87 -15.94
N GLU A 116 -9.02 18.35 -16.10
CA GLU A 116 -9.52 19.57 -16.73
C GLU A 116 -10.00 20.67 -15.75
N ALA A 117 -9.99 20.48 -14.42
CA ALA A 117 -10.09 21.62 -13.49
C ALA A 117 -8.74 22.34 -13.54
N THR A 118 -8.58 23.15 -14.58
CA THR A 118 -7.45 24.02 -14.82
C THR A 118 -7.30 24.95 -13.62
N HIS A 119 -6.50 24.53 -12.65
CA HIS A 119 -5.91 25.44 -11.68
C HIS A 119 -4.98 26.36 -12.49
N SER A 120 -5.52 27.43 -13.06
CA SER A 120 -4.76 28.43 -13.85
C SER A 120 -3.55 28.96 -13.11
N ASP A 121 -3.58 28.89 -11.77
CA ASP A 121 -2.52 29.32 -10.87
C ASP A 121 -1.31 28.37 -10.87
N TRP A 122 -1.45 27.16 -11.41
CA TRP A 122 -0.34 26.22 -11.59
C TRP A 122 0.36 26.51 -12.93
N HIS A 123 1.08 27.61 -12.96
CA HIS A 123 2.02 27.95 -14.03
C HIS A 123 3.45 27.92 -13.49
N ASP A 124 4.13 26.79 -13.70
CA ASP A 124 5.49 26.52 -13.25
C ASP A 124 6.26 25.71 -14.30
N PRO A 125 6.72 26.36 -15.39
CA PRO A 125 7.34 25.67 -16.53
C PRO A 125 8.64 24.92 -16.18
N LYS A 126 9.26 25.25 -15.03
CA LYS A 126 10.44 24.55 -14.50
C LYS A 126 10.11 23.14 -14.03
N HIS A 127 8.95 22.96 -13.40
CA HIS A 127 8.46 21.66 -12.93
C HIS A 127 7.42 21.04 -13.87
N GLY A 128 7.39 21.49 -15.13
CA GLY A 128 6.54 20.92 -16.17
C GLY A 128 5.07 21.31 -16.08
N TRP A 129 4.72 22.43 -15.46
CA TRP A 129 3.33 22.90 -15.37
C TRP A 129 3.11 24.15 -16.21
N GLU A 130 2.17 24.12 -17.14
CA GLU A 130 1.77 25.25 -17.96
C GLU A 130 0.25 25.42 -17.87
N ASN A 131 -0.19 26.51 -17.23
CA ASN A 131 -1.60 26.89 -17.12
C ASN A 131 -2.50 25.77 -16.56
N GLY A 132 -2.05 25.07 -15.52
CA GLY A 132 -2.80 23.98 -14.89
C GLY A 132 -2.57 22.60 -15.50
N VAL A 133 -1.82 22.50 -16.60
CA VAL A 133 -1.55 21.22 -17.28
C VAL A 133 -0.11 20.80 -17.07
N GLN A 134 0.11 19.53 -16.72
CA GLN A 134 1.46 18.97 -16.66
C GLN A 134 1.97 18.64 -18.07
N THR A 135 2.84 19.50 -18.62
CA THR A 135 3.43 19.38 -19.96
C THR A 135 4.73 18.58 -19.98
N LYS A 136 5.40 18.42 -18.82
CA LYS A 136 6.61 17.60 -18.69
C LYS A 136 6.48 16.60 -17.55
N LEU A 137 6.97 15.40 -17.80
CA LEU A 137 6.98 14.31 -16.82
C LEU A 137 8.03 14.57 -15.71
N PRO A 138 7.74 14.18 -14.46
CA PRO A 138 8.72 14.26 -13.39
C PRO A 138 10.01 13.46 -13.71
N PRO A 139 11.20 13.97 -13.35
CA PRO A 139 12.44 13.21 -13.41
C PRO A 139 12.45 12.10 -12.35
N SER A 140 13.29 11.07 -12.54
CA SER A 140 13.42 9.95 -11.61
C SER A 140 13.71 10.41 -10.18
N THR A 141 14.55 11.44 -10.00
CA THR A 141 14.87 12.01 -8.68
C THR A 141 13.69 12.69 -8.00
N ALA A 142 12.72 13.19 -8.77
CA ALA A 142 11.48 13.71 -8.19
C ALA A 142 10.59 12.55 -7.72
N ASN A 143 10.50 11.48 -8.51
CA ASN A 143 9.77 10.29 -8.12
C ASN A 143 10.40 9.61 -6.90
N GLU A 144 11.72 9.45 -6.86
CA GLU A 144 12.43 8.86 -5.72
C GLU A 144 12.25 9.70 -4.44
N ARG A 145 12.22 11.03 -4.55
CA ARG A 145 11.95 11.87 -3.38
C ARG A 145 10.54 11.66 -2.81
N LEU A 146 9.55 11.41 -3.67
CA LEU A 146 8.16 11.27 -3.27
C LEU A 146 7.78 9.82 -2.90
N PHE A 147 8.28 8.86 -3.67
CA PHE A 147 7.93 7.45 -3.59
C PHE A 147 9.03 6.59 -2.98
N GLY A 148 10.17 7.17 -2.63
CA GLY A 148 11.34 6.46 -2.10
C GLY A 148 11.11 5.78 -0.75
N PRO A 149 12.04 4.89 -0.37
CA PRO A 149 11.95 4.15 0.88
C PRO A 149 12.05 5.06 2.10
N ILE A 150 11.40 4.64 3.17
CA ILE A 150 11.68 5.09 4.53
C ILE A 150 12.44 3.99 5.25
N ASP A 151 13.71 4.26 5.48
CA ASP A 151 14.64 3.35 6.15
C ASP A 151 14.96 3.86 7.55
N MET A 152 14.46 3.16 8.55
CA MET A 152 14.59 3.55 9.96
C MET A 152 15.74 2.83 10.66
N GLN A 153 16.46 1.93 9.99
CA GLN A 153 17.47 1.07 10.62
C GLN A 153 18.80 1.75 10.88
N TYR A 154 19.23 2.68 10.04
CA TYR A 154 20.59 3.25 10.11
C TYR A 154 20.86 4.22 11.26
N PHE A 155 19.89 4.47 12.15
CA PHE A 155 20.08 5.41 13.25
C PHE A 155 20.61 4.71 14.50
N PRO A 156 21.85 5.01 14.96
CA PRO A 156 22.47 4.34 16.11
C PRO A 156 21.72 4.55 17.44
N ASN A 157 20.77 5.49 17.48
CA ASN A 157 19.90 5.75 18.63
C ASN A 157 18.51 5.11 18.49
N SER A 158 18.23 4.42 17.37
CA SER A 158 16.95 3.73 17.19
C SER A 158 16.87 2.58 18.19
N ASN A 159 15.86 2.63 19.05
CA ASN A 159 15.67 1.67 20.14
C ASN A 159 14.52 0.71 19.85
N TRP A 160 14.25 0.40 18.57
CA TRP A 160 13.14 -0.47 18.15
C TRP A 160 13.11 -1.80 18.89
N ARG A 161 14.27 -2.40 19.15
CA ARG A 161 14.39 -3.65 19.94
C ARG A 161 13.89 -3.53 21.38
N ARG A 162 13.82 -2.31 21.92
CA ARG A 162 13.35 -2.01 23.28
C ARG A 162 11.89 -1.59 23.32
N ILE A 163 11.25 -1.37 22.17
CA ILE A 163 9.84 -1.00 22.11
C ILE A 163 9.00 -2.21 22.52
N PRO A 164 8.25 -2.14 23.64
CA PRO A 164 7.38 -3.22 24.06
C PRO A 164 6.21 -3.40 23.08
N GLU A 165 5.50 -4.52 23.20
CA GLU A 165 4.33 -4.78 22.35
C GLU A 165 3.23 -3.75 22.56
N ALA A 166 2.65 -3.27 21.46
CA ALA A 166 1.49 -2.41 21.41
C ALA A 166 0.21 -3.23 21.18
N SER A 167 -0.15 -4.06 22.18
CA SER A 167 -1.28 -4.98 22.12
C SER A 167 -2.67 -4.32 21.95
N ALA A 168 -2.76 -3.00 22.11
CA ALA A 168 -3.98 -2.26 21.83
C ALA A 168 -4.32 -2.23 20.33
N VAL A 169 -3.32 -2.25 19.45
CA VAL A 169 -3.51 -2.11 18.00
C VAL A 169 -4.05 -3.43 17.42
N THR A 170 -5.26 -3.36 16.86
CA THR A 170 -5.91 -4.50 16.20
C THR A 170 -6.03 -4.31 14.69
N ARG A 171 -5.96 -3.06 14.21
CA ARG A 171 -5.94 -2.74 12.79
C ARG A 171 -4.79 -1.80 12.47
N PHE A 172 -4.03 -2.12 11.43
CA PHE A 172 -2.95 -1.29 10.92
C PHE A 172 -3.23 -0.91 9.47
N MET A 173 -2.98 0.35 9.12
CA MET A 173 -3.36 0.92 7.82
C MET A 173 -2.24 1.82 7.29
N ILE A 174 -1.83 1.58 6.05
CA ILE A 174 -1.01 2.47 5.24
C ILE A 174 -1.77 2.65 3.93
N HIS A 175 -2.35 3.82 3.73
CA HIS A 175 -3.13 4.14 2.54
C HIS A 175 -2.27 4.76 1.45
N ARG A 176 -2.81 4.81 0.22
CA ARG A 176 -2.13 5.38 -0.95
C ARG A 176 -1.67 6.82 -0.76
N GLN A 177 -2.25 7.58 0.17
CA GLN A 177 -1.80 8.93 0.55
C GLN A 177 -0.37 8.93 1.06
N PHE A 178 0.06 7.85 1.72
CA PHE A 178 1.46 7.59 2.06
C PHE A 178 2.20 7.28 0.75
N ARG A 179 2.94 8.27 0.25
CA ARG A 179 3.61 8.11 -1.05
C ARG A 179 4.89 7.29 -0.95
N HIS A 180 5.47 7.20 0.23
CA HIS A 180 6.65 6.39 0.47
C HIS A 180 6.32 4.89 0.59
N TYR A 181 7.34 4.06 0.71
CA TYR A 181 7.20 2.68 1.18
C TYR A 181 8.15 2.43 2.36
N PHE A 182 7.82 1.42 3.15
CA PHE A 182 8.75 0.84 4.12
C PHE A 182 9.45 -0.33 3.45
N GLU A 183 10.74 -0.50 3.69
CA GLU A 183 11.39 -1.74 3.29
C GLU A 183 10.85 -2.89 4.14
N LEU A 184 11.10 -4.12 3.69
CA LEU A 184 10.46 -5.32 4.23
C LEU A 184 10.65 -5.44 5.74
N TRP A 185 11.88 -5.23 6.17
CA TRP A 185 12.25 -5.37 7.56
C TRP A 185 11.60 -4.31 8.44
N GLU A 186 11.45 -3.04 8.01
CA GLU A 186 10.74 -2.04 8.83
C GLU A 186 9.31 -2.47 9.05
N LEU A 187 8.65 -2.94 7.98
CA LEU A 187 7.27 -3.35 8.06
C LEU A 187 7.12 -4.57 8.96
N GLU A 188 7.97 -5.58 8.81
CA GLU A 188 8.01 -6.75 9.71
C GLU A 188 8.24 -6.33 11.17
N TYR A 189 9.15 -5.38 11.42
CA TYR A 189 9.38 -4.88 12.77
C TYR A 189 8.14 -4.18 13.33
N ILE A 190 7.49 -3.29 12.59
CA ILE A 190 6.26 -2.62 13.01
C ILE A 190 5.17 -3.66 13.31
N LEU A 191 4.90 -4.58 12.38
CA LEU A 191 3.88 -5.61 12.52
C LEU A 191 4.17 -6.53 13.73
N SER A 192 5.44 -6.85 13.99
CA SER A 192 5.84 -7.66 15.16
C SER A 192 5.53 -7.01 16.50
N ARG A 193 5.27 -5.68 16.55
CA ARG A 193 4.86 -5.00 17.79
C ARG A 193 3.36 -5.16 18.08
N PHE A 194 2.55 -5.61 17.11
CA PHE A 194 1.10 -5.67 17.22
C PHE A 194 0.62 -7.10 17.52
N SER A 195 0.74 -7.55 18.77
CA SER A 195 0.39 -8.92 19.17
C SER A 195 -1.10 -9.27 19.07
N ARG A 196 -1.97 -8.31 18.74
CA ARG A 196 -3.42 -8.51 18.53
C ARG A 196 -3.90 -8.02 17.16
N LEU A 197 -2.99 -7.87 16.20
CA LEU A 197 -3.34 -7.40 14.86
C LEU A 197 -4.24 -8.42 14.14
N THR A 198 -5.45 -8.01 13.78
CA THR A 198 -6.42 -8.82 13.03
C THR A 198 -6.62 -8.31 11.60
N ASP A 199 -6.35 -7.03 11.35
CA ASP A 199 -6.63 -6.37 10.07
C ASP A 199 -5.40 -5.58 9.61
N PHE A 200 -4.93 -5.84 8.39
CA PHE A 200 -3.89 -5.04 7.75
C PHE A 200 -4.36 -4.55 6.38
N ILE A 201 -4.27 -3.23 6.17
CA ILE A 201 -4.58 -2.57 4.91
C ILE A 201 -3.30 -1.88 4.43
N TYR A 202 -2.86 -2.23 3.23
CA TYR A 202 -1.63 -1.74 2.65
C TYR A 202 -1.85 -1.32 1.20
N GLU A 203 -1.66 -0.05 0.89
CA GLU A 203 -1.92 0.51 -0.43
C GLU A 203 -0.65 1.13 -1.03
N PRO A 204 0.29 0.31 -1.55
CA PRO A 204 1.58 0.79 -2.03
C PRO A 204 1.50 1.51 -3.37
N TRP A 205 2.58 2.23 -3.67
CA TRP A 205 2.91 2.70 -5.02
C TRP A 205 3.83 1.70 -5.73
N PRO A 206 3.91 1.73 -7.07
CA PRO A 206 4.76 0.83 -7.83
C PRO A 206 6.24 1.14 -7.58
N PHE A 207 7.03 0.11 -7.29
CA PHE A 207 8.47 0.23 -7.07
C PHE A 207 9.22 0.77 -8.30
N GLU A 208 8.64 0.62 -9.50
CA GLU A 208 9.15 1.18 -10.74
C GLU A 208 9.29 2.71 -10.67
N TYR A 209 8.61 3.38 -9.74
CA TYR A 209 8.71 4.83 -9.60
C TYR A 209 10.05 5.28 -9.03
N THR A 210 10.77 4.42 -8.29
CA THR A 210 12.00 4.74 -7.57
C THR A 210 13.27 4.17 -8.21
N SER A 211 13.17 3.65 -9.43
CA SER A 211 14.02 2.62 -10.07
C SER A 211 15.53 2.86 -10.27
N ILE A 212 16.23 3.67 -9.47
CA ILE A 212 17.64 3.95 -9.75
C ILE A 212 18.55 2.78 -9.32
N TYR A 213 18.20 2.01 -8.28
CA TYR A 213 19.06 0.94 -7.72
C TYR A 213 18.32 -0.17 -6.97
N LEU A 214 17.30 -0.80 -7.56
CA LEU A 214 16.55 -1.83 -6.81
C LEU A 214 17.33 -3.13 -6.65
N ASP A 215 17.54 -3.49 -5.38
CA ASP A 215 17.82 -4.85 -4.97
C ASP A 215 16.50 -5.65 -5.02
N PRO A 216 16.41 -6.73 -5.81
CA PRO A 216 15.20 -7.53 -5.95
C PRO A 216 14.62 -8.10 -4.63
N TRP A 217 15.35 -8.10 -3.51
CA TRP A 217 14.82 -8.45 -2.18
C TRP A 217 13.69 -7.53 -1.70
N GLU A 218 13.67 -6.25 -2.08
CA GLU A 218 12.70 -5.27 -1.55
C GLU A 218 11.24 -5.50 -2.01
N ARG A 219 11.02 -6.38 -2.99
CA ARG A 219 9.69 -6.55 -3.59
C ARG A 219 8.72 -7.39 -2.73
N ALA A 220 9.22 -8.16 -1.75
CA ALA A 220 8.45 -9.23 -1.11
C ALA A 220 7.84 -8.90 0.25
N LEU A 221 6.87 -7.98 0.31
CA LEU A 221 6.18 -7.55 1.55
C LEU A 221 5.54 -8.66 2.39
N ILE A 222 5.36 -9.84 1.80
CA ILE A 222 4.60 -10.94 2.40
C ILE A 222 5.52 -12.14 2.72
N SER A 223 6.84 -11.96 2.59
CA SER A 223 7.78 -13.06 2.47
C SER A 223 7.93 -13.98 3.68
N THR A 224 7.55 -13.62 4.91
CA THR A 224 7.53 -14.58 6.06
C THR A 224 7.04 -14.06 7.41
N GLY A 225 6.75 -12.76 7.60
CA GLY A 225 6.55 -12.17 8.94
C GLY A 225 5.14 -11.78 9.38
N MET A 226 4.06 -12.18 8.68
CA MET A 226 2.71 -11.74 9.05
C MET A 226 2.29 -12.28 10.43
N PRO A 227 1.67 -11.47 11.32
CA PRO A 227 1.23 -11.95 12.62
C PRO A 227 0.22 -13.10 12.51
N GLU A 228 0.38 -14.15 13.32
CA GLU A 228 -0.56 -15.31 13.35
C GLU A 228 -2.01 -14.91 13.70
N THR A 229 -2.18 -13.76 14.35
CA THR A 229 -3.48 -13.19 14.70
C THR A 229 -4.21 -12.57 13.52
N LEU A 230 -3.53 -12.34 12.38
CA LEU A 230 -4.08 -11.67 11.22
C LEU A 230 -5.24 -12.50 10.63
N LYS A 231 -6.35 -11.82 10.35
CA LYS A 231 -7.56 -12.42 9.77
C LYS A 231 -7.96 -11.75 8.46
N ARG A 232 -7.61 -10.48 8.28
CA ARG A 232 -7.90 -9.75 7.06
C ARG A 232 -6.67 -9.04 6.52
N LEU A 233 -6.37 -9.28 5.24
CA LEU A 233 -5.33 -8.58 4.49
C LEU A 233 -5.94 -7.95 3.24
N ILE A 234 -5.74 -6.63 3.09
CA ILE A 234 -6.14 -5.88 1.90
C ILE A 234 -4.90 -5.20 1.33
N ILE A 235 -4.57 -5.53 0.09
CA ILE A 235 -3.48 -4.93 -0.66
C ILE A 235 -4.04 -4.29 -1.93
N PHE A 236 -3.77 -3.00 -2.12
CA PHE A 236 -4.18 -2.26 -3.32
C PHE A 236 -3.00 -1.45 -3.85
N GLN A 237 -2.36 -1.90 -4.93
CA GLN A 237 -1.32 -1.11 -5.56
C GLN A 237 -1.95 -0.03 -6.45
N ASP A 238 -1.83 1.24 -6.07
CA ASP A 238 -2.26 2.36 -6.91
C ASP A 238 -1.18 2.69 -7.95
N SER A 239 -1.56 3.22 -9.10
CA SER A 239 -0.61 3.66 -10.12
C SER A 239 -1.17 4.81 -10.95
N LYS A 240 -0.28 5.63 -11.49
CA LYS A 240 -0.57 6.63 -12.53
C LYS A 240 0.10 6.20 -13.83
N GLN A 241 -0.71 6.00 -14.86
CA GLN A 241 -0.25 5.53 -16.18
C GLN A 241 0.94 6.35 -16.70
N TYR A 242 0.89 7.69 -16.61
CA TYR A 242 1.96 8.56 -17.11
C TYR A 242 3.28 8.43 -16.33
N LEU A 243 3.24 8.09 -15.03
CA LEU A 243 4.44 7.81 -14.24
C LEU A 243 5.01 6.43 -14.58
N THR A 244 4.14 5.44 -14.77
CA THR A 244 4.54 4.09 -15.20
C THR A 244 5.18 4.11 -16.59
N GLU A 245 4.58 4.82 -17.56
CA GLU A 245 5.15 5.00 -18.90
C GLU A 245 6.52 5.69 -18.84
N ARG A 246 6.69 6.69 -17.95
CA ARG A 246 7.97 7.36 -17.76
C ARG A 246 9.04 6.44 -17.19
N ALA A 247 8.71 5.66 -16.18
CA ALA A 247 9.62 4.70 -15.55
C ALA A 247 10.17 3.71 -16.59
N LEU A 248 9.29 3.17 -17.44
CA LEU A 248 9.67 2.25 -18.51
C LEU A 248 10.54 2.89 -19.61
N GLN A 249 10.46 4.21 -19.79
CA GLN A 249 11.27 4.95 -20.76
C GLN A 249 12.63 5.38 -20.20
N ASP A 250 12.88 5.25 -18.89
CA ASP A 250 14.15 5.67 -18.31
C ASP A 250 15.28 4.71 -18.72
N ARG A 251 16.35 5.25 -19.33
CA ARG A 251 17.49 4.44 -19.77
C ARG A 251 18.28 3.84 -18.62
N ASN A 252 18.11 4.36 -17.41
CA ASN A 252 18.68 3.80 -16.19
C ASN A 252 17.77 2.74 -15.55
N TYR A 253 16.59 2.46 -16.12
CA TYR A 253 15.78 1.32 -15.72
C TYR A 253 16.54 0.04 -16.04
N VAL A 254 17.24 -0.50 -15.04
CA VAL A 254 17.80 -1.84 -15.12
C VAL A 254 16.63 -2.80 -14.97
N SER A 255 16.09 -3.27 -16.09
CA SER A 255 15.32 -4.50 -16.07
C SER A 255 16.31 -5.57 -15.61
N ILE A 256 16.21 -6.01 -14.36
CA ILE A 256 16.94 -7.18 -13.87
C ILE A 256 16.66 -8.29 -14.89
N SER A 257 17.70 -8.82 -15.53
CA SER A 257 17.48 -9.84 -16.55
C SER A 257 16.86 -11.07 -15.86
N PRO A 258 15.97 -11.81 -16.54
CA PRO A 258 15.42 -13.04 -16.00
C PRO A 258 16.49 -14.06 -15.56
N GLU A 259 17.71 -13.95 -16.11
CA GLU A 259 18.88 -14.77 -15.77
C GLU A 259 19.50 -14.35 -14.42
N TYR A 260 19.56 -13.05 -14.10
CA TYR A 260 19.93 -12.58 -12.74
C TYR A 260 18.85 -12.92 -11.71
N MET A 261 17.58 -13.02 -12.15
CA MET A 261 16.47 -13.43 -11.27
C MET A 261 16.51 -14.93 -10.89
N SER A 262 17.25 -15.78 -11.59
CA SER A 262 17.31 -17.22 -11.28
C SER A 262 18.50 -17.62 -10.41
N GLU A 263 19.50 -16.75 -10.25
CA GLU A 263 20.70 -17.01 -9.43
C GLU A 263 20.51 -16.76 -7.93
N PHE A 264 19.45 -16.06 -7.52
CA PHE A 264 19.10 -15.89 -6.11
C PHE A 264 17.77 -16.58 -5.77
N ASP A 265 17.70 -17.18 -4.58
CA ASP A 265 16.44 -17.66 -3.97
C ASP A 265 15.55 -16.45 -3.61
N PHE A 266 14.99 -15.78 -4.62
CA PHE A 266 14.05 -14.69 -4.40
C PHE A 266 12.79 -15.21 -3.75
N VAL A 267 12.32 -14.46 -2.75
CA VAL A 267 11.00 -14.74 -2.21
C VAL A 267 9.95 -14.34 -3.24
N ASP A 268 9.29 -15.34 -3.79
CA ASP A 268 8.18 -15.13 -4.71
C ASP A 268 7.00 -14.49 -3.94
N ILE A 269 6.76 -13.21 -4.22
CA ILE A 269 5.67 -12.41 -3.66
C ILE A 269 4.33 -13.11 -3.88
N THR A 270 4.16 -13.72 -5.06
CA THR A 270 2.97 -14.45 -5.45
C THR A 270 2.77 -15.65 -4.53
N LYS A 271 3.80 -16.49 -4.39
CA LYS A 271 3.77 -17.66 -3.50
C LYS A 271 3.55 -17.26 -2.04
N SER A 272 4.20 -16.20 -1.58
CA SER A 272 4.08 -15.71 -0.20
C SER A 272 2.66 -15.19 0.10
N THR A 273 2.08 -14.44 -0.84
CA THR A 273 0.68 -14.00 -0.79
C THR A 273 -0.26 -15.20 -0.70
N ALA A 274 -0.04 -16.19 -1.56
CA ALA A 274 -0.83 -17.40 -1.61
C ALA A 274 -0.70 -18.22 -0.31
N GLN A 275 0.50 -18.38 0.24
CA GLN A 275 0.72 -19.05 1.54
C GLN A 275 0.03 -18.32 2.68
N THR A 276 0.18 -16.99 2.76
CA THR A 276 -0.45 -16.18 3.82
C THR A 276 -1.95 -16.34 3.82
N SER A 277 -2.56 -16.45 2.63
CA SER A 277 -4.00 -16.59 2.45
C SER A 277 -4.61 -17.81 3.15
N LEU A 278 -3.83 -18.86 3.43
CA LEU A 278 -4.28 -20.08 4.12
C LEU A 278 -4.80 -19.80 5.55
N THR A 279 -4.28 -18.76 6.19
CA THR A 279 -4.58 -18.42 7.59
C THR A 279 -5.65 -17.34 7.76
N LEU A 280 -6.05 -16.70 6.64
CA LEU A 280 -6.93 -15.53 6.63
C LEU A 280 -8.41 -15.91 6.51
N ASP A 281 -9.26 -15.06 7.07
CA ASP A 281 -10.70 -15.04 6.84
C ASP A 281 -11.04 -14.24 5.57
N GLU A 282 -10.26 -13.20 5.26
CA GLU A 282 -10.47 -12.33 4.10
C GLU A 282 -9.14 -11.91 3.47
N LEU A 283 -9.05 -12.07 2.14
CA LEU A 283 -7.96 -11.57 1.32
C LEU A 283 -8.50 -10.72 0.17
N SER A 284 -7.96 -9.51 0.03
CA SER A 284 -8.12 -8.70 -1.17
C SER A 284 -6.76 -8.28 -1.70
N VAL A 285 -6.45 -8.59 -2.95
CA VAL A 285 -5.20 -8.19 -3.62
C VAL A 285 -5.52 -7.61 -4.98
N SER A 286 -5.29 -6.31 -5.12
CA SER A 286 -5.63 -5.53 -6.30
C SER A 286 -4.37 -4.92 -6.90
N PHE A 287 -4.12 -5.23 -8.17
CA PHE A 287 -3.00 -4.75 -8.99
C PHE A 287 -1.58 -5.09 -8.49
N TYR A 288 -1.47 -5.72 -7.32
CA TYR A 288 -0.18 -6.13 -6.74
C TYR A 288 0.27 -7.53 -7.18
N VAL A 289 -0.67 -8.49 -7.26
CA VAL A 289 -0.47 -9.84 -7.80
C VAL A 289 -1.64 -10.16 -8.73
N ASP A 290 -1.37 -10.64 -9.95
CA ASP A 290 -2.42 -11.07 -10.87
C ASP A 290 -3.08 -12.35 -10.37
N ALA A 291 -4.41 -12.43 -10.47
CA ALA A 291 -5.18 -13.59 -10.03
C ALA A 291 -4.70 -14.91 -10.62
N MET A 292 -4.29 -14.95 -11.89
CA MET A 292 -3.81 -16.20 -12.50
C MET A 292 -2.50 -16.66 -11.84
N ASN A 293 -1.55 -15.74 -11.66
CA ASN A 293 -0.29 -16.01 -10.98
C ASN A 293 -0.54 -16.49 -9.54
N PHE A 294 -1.47 -15.84 -8.82
CA PHE A 294 -1.87 -16.26 -7.48
C PHE A 294 -2.32 -17.73 -7.44
N PHE A 295 -3.18 -18.15 -8.38
CA PHE A 295 -3.63 -19.54 -8.45
C PHE A 295 -2.52 -20.51 -8.86
N GLU A 296 -1.64 -20.12 -9.79
CA GLU A 296 -0.50 -20.95 -10.22
C GLU A 296 0.53 -21.17 -9.10
N ALA A 297 0.67 -20.20 -8.19
CA ALA A 297 1.56 -20.31 -7.04
C ALA A 297 1.01 -21.18 -5.89
N CYS A 298 -0.27 -21.55 -5.93
CA CYS A 298 -0.88 -22.37 -4.91
C CYS A 298 -0.59 -23.87 -5.12
N GLU A 299 -0.26 -24.59 -4.05
CA GLU A 299 0.04 -26.03 -4.13
C GLU A 299 -1.24 -26.89 -4.14
N GLU A 300 -1.16 -28.13 -4.63
CA GLU A 300 -2.33 -29.01 -4.81
C GLU A 300 -2.92 -29.49 -3.48
N GLU A 301 -2.08 -29.62 -2.46
CA GLU A 301 -2.43 -30.11 -1.13
C GLU A 301 -3.08 -29.03 -0.24
N TRP A 302 -3.00 -27.77 -0.65
CA TRP A 302 -3.49 -26.65 0.15
C TRP A 302 -5.02 -26.62 0.23
N THR A 303 -5.50 -26.31 1.44
CA THR A 303 -6.92 -26.15 1.77
C THR A 303 -7.08 -24.88 2.61
N TRP A 304 -8.10 -24.07 2.30
CA TRP A 304 -8.37 -22.81 2.99
C TRP A 304 -9.53 -22.97 3.97
N ASP A 305 -9.22 -23.46 5.16
CA ASP A 305 -10.24 -23.78 6.16
C ASP A 305 -10.91 -22.53 6.75
N HIS A 306 -10.30 -21.35 6.64
CA HIS A 306 -10.81 -20.11 7.25
C HIS A 306 -11.35 -19.09 6.25
N LEU A 307 -10.88 -19.12 5.00
CA LEU A 307 -11.14 -18.08 4.01
C LEU A 307 -12.63 -18.00 3.64
N LYS A 308 -13.22 -16.84 3.89
CA LYS A 308 -14.63 -16.50 3.63
C LYS A 308 -14.78 -15.55 2.44
N SER A 309 -13.80 -14.67 2.23
CA SER A 309 -13.82 -13.67 1.17
C SER A 309 -12.49 -13.62 0.43
N LEU A 310 -12.54 -13.71 -0.89
CA LEU A 310 -11.38 -13.58 -1.77
C LEU A 310 -11.67 -12.56 -2.87
N SER A 311 -10.83 -11.54 -3.01
CA SER A 311 -10.92 -10.56 -4.10
C SER A 311 -9.56 -10.40 -4.77
N LEU A 312 -9.49 -10.67 -6.07
CA LEU A 312 -8.25 -10.59 -6.83
C LEU A 312 -8.45 -9.77 -8.10
N ALA A 313 -7.47 -8.94 -8.44
CA ALA A 313 -7.42 -8.30 -9.74
C ALA A 313 -6.79 -9.23 -10.79
N SER A 314 -7.30 -9.22 -12.03
CA SER A 314 -6.64 -9.89 -13.15
C SER A 314 -6.60 -9.02 -14.38
N SER A 315 -5.41 -8.86 -14.95
CA SER A 315 -5.17 -8.20 -16.24
C SER A 315 -6.01 -8.77 -17.38
N LEU A 316 -6.41 -10.05 -17.30
CA LEU A 316 -7.26 -10.72 -18.28
C LEU A 316 -8.69 -10.16 -18.35
N LEU A 317 -9.16 -9.51 -17.28
CA LEU A 317 -10.49 -8.91 -17.22
C LEU A 317 -10.48 -7.44 -17.68
N PHE A 318 -9.36 -6.96 -18.21
CA PHE A 318 -9.21 -5.59 -18.70
C PHE A 318 -9.06 -5.57 -20.22
N ARG A 319 -10.02 -4.93 -20.91
CA ARG A 319 -10.16 -4.82 -22.37
C ARG A 319 -10.28 -6.17 -23.10
N SER A 320 -11.31 -6.31 -23.93
CA SER A 320 -11.50 -7.51 -24.77
C SER A 320 -10.48 -7.54 -25.92
N ILE A 321 -9.40 -8.30 -25.78
CA ILE A 321 -8.45 -8.56 -26.88
C ILE A 321 -8.85 -9.84 -27.61
N LYS A 322 -8.84 -9.83 -28.95
CA LYS A 322 -9.13 -11.04 -29.76
C LYS A 322 -8.21 -12.20 -29.34
N GLY A 323 -8.82 -13.34 -29.00
CA GLY A 323 -8.10 -14.55 -28.58
C GLY A 323 -7.84 -14.66 -27.07
N GLN A 324 -8.36 -13.74 -26.24
CA GLN A 324 -8.29 -13.86 -24.78
C GLN A 324 -9.31 -14.83 -24.18
N ASP A 325 -10.36 -15.20 -24.91
CA ASP A 325 -11.46 -16.04 -24.40
C ASP A 325 -10.96 -17.31 -23.73
N GLN A 326 -10.01 -18.01 -24.38
CA GLN A 326 -9.41 -19.23 -23.82
C GLN A 326 -8.64 -18.98 -22.51
N ARG A 327 -8.01 -17.81 -22.36
CA ARG A 327 -7.28 -17.45 -21.14
C ARG A 327 -8.24 -17.06 -20.01
N ILE A 328 -9.33 -16.36 -20.34
CA ILE A 328 -10.40 -16.06 -19.39
C ILE A 328 -11.05 -17.37 -18.91
N ASP A 329 -11.40 -18.27 -19.83
CA ASP A 329 -11.93 -19.59 -19.49
C ASP A 329 -10.97 -20.35 -18.58
N SER A 330 -9.67 -20.31 -18.90
CA SER A 330 -8.62 -20.94 -18.07
C SER A 330 -8.55 -20.35 -16.66
N LEU A 331 -8.64 -19.01 -16.52
CA LEU A 331 -8.69 -18.34 -15.22
C LEU A 331 -9.91 -18.79 -14.41
N LEU A 332 -11.10 -18.80 -15.02
CA LEU A 332 -12.34 -19.14 -14.33
C LEU A 332 -12.40 -20.62 -13.94
N ILE A 333 -11.96 -21.52 -14.83
CA ILE A 333 -11.85 -22.96 -14.54
C ILE A 333 -10.85 -23.21 -13.42
N THR A 334 -9.71 -22.52 -13.45
CA THR A 334 -8.68 -22.62 -12.41
C THR A 334 -9.24 -22.16 -11.07
N ALA A 335 -9.84 -20.96 -11.03
CA ALA A 335 -10.51 -20.46 -9.84
C ALA A 335 -11.55 -21.46 -9.30
N ALA A 336 -12.41 -22.01 -10.18
CA ALA A 336 -13.40 -23.01 -9.80
C ALA A 336 -12.80 -24.26 -9.15
N LYS A 337 -11.64 -24.75 -9.63
CA LYS A 337 -10.92 -25.87 -9.00
C LYS A 337 -10.42 -25.52 -7.59
N PHE A 338 -9.93 -24.30 -7.38
CA PHE A 338 -9.49 -23.84 -6.07
C PHE A 338 -10.64 -23.62 -5.10
N LEU A 339 -11.78 -23.08 -5.56
CA LEU A 339 -12.98 -22.91 -4.73
C LEU A 339 -13.44 -24.22 -4.06
N LEU A 340 -13.26 -25.37 -4.71
CA LEU A 340 -13.59 -26.68 -4.13
C LEU A 340 -12.78 -27.00 -2.86
N ARG A 341 -11.63 -26.34 -2.68
CA ARG A 341 -10.71 -26.46 -1.54
C ARG A 341 -10.84 -25.30 -0.54
N MET A 342 -11.86 -24.46 -0.68
CA MET A 342 -12.15 -23.34 0.20
C MET A 342 -13.53 -23.57 0.87
N PRO A 343 -13.64 -24.49 1.84
CA PRO A 343 -14.93 -24.97 2.34
C PRO A 343 -15.82 -23.88 2.94
N ASN A 344 -15.24 -22.80 3.45
CA ASN A 344 -15.97 -21.69 4.09
C ASN A 344 -16.12 -20.44 3.22
N LEU A 345 -15.69 -20.47 1.95
CA LEU A 345 -15.76 -19.32 1.05
C LEU A 345 -17.21 -18.92 0.75
N THR A 346 -17.58 -17.69 1.07
CA THR A 346 -18.91 -17.13 0.76
C THR A 346 -18.87 -16.17 -0.41
N THR A 347 -17.72 -15.55 -0.67
CA THR A 347 -17.57 -14.54 -1.73
C THR A 347 -16.22 -14.71 -2.43
N MET A 348 -16.25 -14.76 -3.77
CA MET A 348 -15.06 -14.56 -4.59
C MET A 348 -15.34 -13.47 -5.62
N VAL A 349 -14.41 -12.53 -5.78
CA VAL A 349 -14.46 -11.48 -6.79
C VAL A 349 -13.18 -11.52 -7.61
N LEU A 350 -13.29 -11.76 -8.92
CA LEU A 350 -12.23 -11.53 -9.88
C LEU A 350 -12.61 -10.27 -10.66
N TRP A 351 -11.74 -9.27 -10.69
CA TRP A 351 -12.10 -8.00 -11.31
C TRP A 351 -10.92 -7.28 -11.95
N ASN A 352 -11.23 -6.27 -12.76
CA ASN A 352 -10.27 -5.26 -13.17
C ASN A 352 -11.03 -3.99 -13.55
N GLY A 353 -10.38 -2.84 -13.51
CA GLY A 353 -10.98 -1.58 -13.92
C GLY A 353 -9.96 -0.48 -14.12
N GLY A 354 -10.34 0.47 -14.97
CA GLY A 354 -9.60 1.69 -15.27
C GLY A 354 -10.54 2.78 -15.77
N THR A 355 -9.97 3.85 -16.31
CA THR A 355 -10.75 4.99 -16.82
C THR A 355 -11.72 4.55 -17.91
N GLY A 356 -13.02 4.60 -17.60
CA GLY A 356 -14.11 4.33 -18.55
C GLY A 356 -14.42 2.84 -18.80
N GLU A 357 -13.67 1.92 -18.19
CA GLU A 357 -13.83 0.48 -18.43
C GLU A 357 -13.65 -0.30 -17.12
N ALA A 358 -14.60 -1.18 -16.78
CA ALA A 358 -14.47 -2.09 -15.66
C ALA A 358 -15.17 -3.42 -15.95
N CYS A 359 -14.67 -4.49 -15.34
CA CYS A 359 -15.23 -5.84 -15.43
C CYS A 359 -15.11 -6.54 -14.08
N GLY A 360 -16.15 -7.28 -13.69
CA GLY A 360 -16.18 -8.05 -12.45
C GLY A 360 -16.93 -9.35 -12.62
N PHE A 361 -16.25 -10.45 -12.31
CA PHE A 361 -16.83 -11.77 -12.07
C PHE A 361 -16.99 -11.96 -10.57
N ILE A 362 -18.23 -12.19 -10.12
CA ILE A 362 -18.57 -12.30 -8.71
C ILE A 362 -19.24 -13.64 -8.48
N TYR A 363 -18.64 -14.45 -7.62
CA TYR A 363 -19.25 -15.65 -7.06
C TYR A 363 -19.69 -15.35 -5.63
N THR A 364 -20.92 -15.73 -5.30
CA THR A 364 -21.44 -15.71 -3.93
C THR A 364 -22.06 -17.04 -3.58
N ARG A 365 -21.93 -17.47 -2.33
CA ARG A 365 -22.51 -18.71 -1.82
C ARG A 365 -23.16 -18.47 -0.47
N THR A 366 -24.39 -18.97 -0.36
CA THR A 366 -25.10 -19.13 0.91
C THR A 366 -25.19 -20.61 1.25
N LYS A 367 -25.82 -20.94 2.37
CA LYS A 367 -26.03 -22.33 2.81
C LYS A 367 -26.71 -23.23 1.77
N HIS A 368 -27.55 -22.66 0.89
CA HIS A 368 -28.42 -23.44 0.00
C HIS A 368 -28.23 -23.17 -1.49
N TYR A 369 -27.55 -22.09 -1.86
CA TYR A 369 -27.39 -21.72 -3.26
C TYR A 369 -26.07 -20.98 -3.49
N ALA A 370 -25.53 -21.12 -4.70
CA ALA A 370 -24.46 -20.31 -5.22
C ALA A 370 -24.99 -19.44 -6.38
N HIS A 371 -24.48 -18.23 -6.49
CA HIS A 371 -24.83 -17.29 -7.54
C HIS A 371 -23.56 -16.74 -8.19
N ILE A 372 -23.57 -16.67 -9.52
CA ILE A 372 -22.53 -16.05 -10.32
C ILE A 372 -23.11 -14.82 -11.00
N THR A 373 -22.42 -13.70 -10.88
CA THR A 373 -22.74 -12.44 -11.55
C THR A 373 -21.53 -12.00 -12.36
N TRP A 374 -21.73 -11.70 -13.63
CA TRP A 374 -20.75 -11.00 -14.47
C TRP A 374 -21.25 -9.58 -14.74
N ARG A 375 -20.42 -8.57 -14.50
CA ARG A 375 -20.74 -7.16 -14.81
C ARG A 375 -19.60 -6.52 -15.59
N GLY A 376 -19.95 -5.67 -16.54
CA GLY A 376 -19.02 -4.81 -17.26
C GLY A 376 -19.70 -3.48 -17.60
N THR A 377 -18.89 -2.47 -17.90
CA THR A 377 -19.33 -1.12 -18.32
C THR A 377 -19.36 -0.97 -19.83
#